data_AF-A0A7S1SGB3-F1
#
_entry.id   AF-A0A7S1SGB3-F1
#
_cell.length_a   1.000
_cell.length_b   1.000
_cell.length_c   1.000
_cell.angle_alpha   90.00
_cell.angle_beta   90.00
_cell.angle_gamma   90.00
#
_symmetry.space_group_name_H-M   'P 1'
#
loop_
_entity.id
_entity.type
_entity.pdbx_description
1 polymer ?
#
loop_
_entity_poly.entity_id
_entity_poly.type
_entity_poly.pdbx_seq_one_letter_code
_entity_poly.pdbx_strand_id
1 'polypeptide(L)'
;EIQRERRSGKGVYLGHRMKIPREKMAYTSGGGGYLLDRVATRELVHNMEKHKCQSNAEDLQVGKCLFKSDIVVYNTTDAAGEEMFHPFNPSLSIDAKSIQSLDWYVKYRPMGIKLGLEAVSVNTTTFHYMRGGDQVEAWDYLTHCKSSSATDPN
;
A
#
# COMPACT_ATOMS: atom_id res chain seq x y z
N GLU A 1 -9.93 1.04 -13.07
CA GLU A 1 -10.92 0.80 -11.99
C GLU A 1 -11.06 2.01 -11.05
N ILE A 2 -10.02 2.40 -10.31
CA ILE A 2 -10.06 3.50 -9.30
C ILE A 2 -10.69 4.79 -9.84
N GLN A 3 -10.32 5.25 -11.04
CA GLN A 3 -10.88 6.46 -11.64
C GLN A 3 -12.40 6.36 -11.93
N ARG A 4 -12.90 5.16 -12.19
CA ARG A 4 -14.35 4.92 -12.37
C ARG A 4 -15.07 5.06 -11.04
N GLU A 5 -14.53 4.51 -9.95
CA GLU A 5 -15.12 4.59 -8.61
C GLU A 5 -15.14 6.03 -8.09
N ARG A 6 -14.06 6.79 -8.33
CA ARG A 6 -14.06 8.23 -8.02
C ARG A 6 -15.18 8.98 -8.75
N ARG A 7 -15.44 8.62 -10.01
CA ARG A 7 -16.53 9.24 -10.82
C ARG A 7 -17.93 8.80 -10.39
N SER A 8 -18.09 7.60 -9.80
CA SER A 8 -19.37 7.17 -9.24
C SER A 8 -19.69 7.81 -7.88
N GLY A 9 -18.76 8.61 -7.33
CA GLY A 9 -18.89 9.23 -6.01
C GLY A 9 -18.59 8.27 -4.86
N LYS A 10 -18.14 7.04 -5.17
CA LYS A 10 -17.70 6.07 -4.15
C LYS A 10 -16.32 6.48 -3.62
N GLY A 11 -16.15 6.42 -2.30
CA GLY A 11 -14.87 6.73 -1.66
C GLY A 11 -13.75 5.77 -2.09
N VAL A 12 -12.53 6.29 -2.11
CA VAL A 12 -11.33 5.57 -2.53
C VAL A 12 -10.37 5.40 -1.37
N TYR A 13 -9.89 4.17 -1.19
CA TYR A 13 -8.94 3.76 -0.18
C TYR A 13 -7.84 2.90 -0.81
N LEU A 14 -6.62 3.44 -0.83
CA LEU A 14 -5.45 2.86 -1.48
C LEU A 14 -4.31 2.72 -0.47
N GLY A 15 -3.45 1.73 -0.67
CA GLY A 15 -2.25 1.51 0.12
C GLY A 15 -1.78 0.07 -0.02
N HIS A 16 -0.90 -0.40 0.86
CA HIS A 16 -0.44 -1.78 0.84
C HIS A 16 -1.53 -2.74 1.35
N ARG A 17 -2.20 -3.48 0.46
CA ARG A 17 -3.39 -4.26 0.79
C ARG A 17 -3.07 -5.52 1.60
N MET A 18 -3.60 -5.57 2.81
CA MET A 18 -3.51 -6.69 3.73
C MET A 18 -4.89 -7.25 4.07
N LYS A 19 -4.96 -8.55 4.37
CA LYS A 19 -6.17 -9.22 4.80
C LYS A 19 -5.86 -10.26 5.87
N ILE A 20 -6.36 -10.04 7.07
CA ILE A 20 -6.30 -11.04 8.13
C ILE A 20 -7.16 -12.25 7.70
N PRO A 21 -6.65 -13.49 7.83
CA PRO A 21 -7.43 -14.67 7.52
C PRO A 21 -8.75 -14.70 8.29
N ARG A 22 -9.83 -15.09 7.58
CA ARG A 22 -11.21 -15.15 8.09
C ARG A 22 -11.89 -13.79 8.29
N GLU A 23 -11.18 -12.66 8.20
CA GLU A 23 -11.84 -11.36 8.13
C GLU A 23 -12.54 -11.18 6.77
N LYS A 24 -13.71 -10.55 6.79
CA LYS A 24 -14.49 -10.30 5.56
C LYS A 24 -13.88 -9.20 4.69
N MET A 25 -13.19 -8.26 5.33
CA MET A 25 -12.62 -7.07 4.70
C MET A 25 -11.09 -7.13 4.62
N ALA A 26 -10.54 -6.27 3.76
CA ALA A 26 -9.11 -5.99 3.69
C ALA A 26 -8.86 -4.56 4.20
N TYR A 27 -7.63 -4.30 4.67
CA TYR A 27 -7.17 -3.01 5.18
C TYR A 27 -5.80 -2.70 4.55
N THR A 28 -5.29 -1.47 4.70
CA THR A 28 -3.93 -1.14 4.27
C THR A 28 -2.96 -1.24 5.43
N SER A 29 -1.71 -1.62 5.20
CA SER A 29 -0.67 -1.48 6.23
C SER A 29 -0.46 -0.01 6.60
N GLY A 30 -0.44 0.32 7.89
CA GLY A 30 -0.14 1.68 8.36
C GLY A 30 1.28 2.15 7.98
N GLY A 31 2.28 1.27 8.06
CA GLY A 31 3.68 1.62 7.78
C GLY A 31 3.92 1.98 6.31
N GLY A 32 3.31 1.25 5.38
CA GLY A 32 3.39 1.58 3.95
C GLY A 32 2.65 2.86 3.57
N GLY A 33 1.89 3.44 4.51
CA GLY A 33 1.01 4.56 4.26
C GLY A 33 -0.22 4.18 3.44
N TYR A 34 -1.17 5.10 3.42
CA TYR A 34 -2.40 4.93 2.67
C TYR A 34 -2.93 6.27 2.17
N LEU A 35 -3.70 6.22 1.09
CA LEU A 35 -4.36 7.37 0.48
C LEU A 35 -5.87 7.20 0.59
N LEU A 36 -6.51 8.25 1.09
CA LEU A 36 -7.95 8.40 1.16
C LEU A 36 -8.35 9.59 0.31
N ASP A 37 -9.39 9.43 -0.50
CA ASP A 37 -10.02 10.60 -1.11
C ASP A 37 -10.96 11.30 -0.12
N ARG A 38 -11.44 12.49 -0.51
CA ARG A 38 -12.29 13.32 0.35
C ARG A 38 -13.53 12.59 0.86
N VAL A 39 -14.13 11.72 0.03
CA VAL A 39 -15.32 10.95 0.41
C VAL A 39 -14.93 9.92 1.48
N ALA A 40 -13.90 9.12 1.24
CA ALA A 40 -13.42 8.14 2.20
C ALA A 40 -13.00 8.79 3.53
N THR A 41 -12.29 9.93 3.51
CA THR A 41 -11.93 10.65 4.73
C THR A 41 -13.15 11.07 5.55
N ARG A 42 -14.20 11.60 4.90
CA ARG A 42 -15.44 11.99 5.59
C ARG A 42 -16.13 10.79 6.23
N GLU A 43 -16.25 9.68 5.50
CA GLU A 43 -16.88 8.46 6.00
C GLU A 43 -16.07 7.82 7.14
N LEU A 44 -14.74 7.88 7.07
CA LEU A 44 -13.85 7.43 8.15
C LEU A 44 -14.14 8.18 9.45
N VAL A 45 -14.06 9.51 9.43
CA VAL A 45 -14.30 10.37 10.61
C VAL A 45 -15.70 10.10 11.18
N HIS A 46 -16.72 10.08 10.31
CA HIS A 46 -18.10 9.82 10.71
C HIS A 46 -18.28 8.49 11.46
N ASN A 47 -17.64 7.41 10.97
CA ASN A 47 -17.76 6.09 11.57
C ASN A 47 -16.92 5.96 12.86
N MET A 48 -15.78 6.64 12.94
CA MET A 48 -14.95 6.70 14.15
C MET A 48 -15.66 7.44 15.28
N GLU A 49 -16.23 8.62 15.03
CA GLU A 49 -16.96 9.42 16.03
C GLU A 49 -18.18 8.68 16.59
N LYS A 50 -18.85 7.88 15.76
CA LYS A 50 -19.97 7.04 16.20
C LYS A 50 -19.52 5.79 16.97
N HIS A 51 -18.21 5.61 17.19
CA HIS A 51 -17.59 4.44 17.83
C HIS A 51 -18.03 3.10 17.22
N LYS A 52 -18.39 3.07 15.93
CA LYS A 52 -18.95 1.89 15.24
C LYS A 52 -17.90 0.86 14.80
N CYS A 53 -16.62 1.20 14.93
CA CYS A 53 -15.49 0.45 14.44
C CYS A 53 -14.32 0.64 15.40
N GLN A 54 -13.94 -0.43 16.11
CA GLN A 54 -12.87 -0.43 17.12
C GLN A 54 -11.83 -1.50 16.81
N SER A 55 -10.56 -1.15 17.03
CA SER A 55 -9.43 -2.07 16.99
C SER A 55 -8.27 -1.49 17.78
N ASN A 56 -7.36 -2.36 18.26
CA ASN A 56 -6.13 -1.93 18.92
C ASN A 56 -5.03 -1.53 17.92
N ALA A 57 -5.20 -1.85 16.64
CA ALA A 57 -4.32 -1.43 15.56
C ALA A 57 -5.06 -0.36 14.73
N GLU A 58 -4.41 0.81 14.57
CA GLU A 58 -4.98 1.97 13.89
C GLU A 58 -5.36 1.66 12.43
N ASP A 59 -4.46 1.01 11.71
CA ASP A 59 -4.64 0.67 10.30
C ASP A 59 -5.80 -0.31 10.06
N LEU A 60 -5.93 -1.31 10.94
CA LEU A 60 -7.07 -2.22 10.96
C LEU A 60 -8.36 -1.48 11.34
N GLN A 61 -8.31 -0.52 12.28
CA GLN A 61 -9.46 0.31 12.64
C GLN A 61 -9.94 1.15 11.44
N VAL A 62 -9.02 1.81 10.73
CA VAL A 62 -9.32 2.57 9.50
C VAL A 62 -10.03 1.67 8.48
N GLY A 63 -9.49 0.48 8.22
CA GLY A 63 -10.14 -0.51 7.34
C GLY A 63 -11.54 -0.92 7.81
N LYS A 64 -11.72 -1.18 9.11
CA LYS A 64 -13.05 -1.52 9.68
C LYS A 64 -14.04 -0.37 9.52
N CYS A 65 -13.61 0.87 9.75
CA CYS A 65 -14.48 2.04 9.67
C CYS A 65 -14.94 2.32 8.23
N LEU A 66 -14.02 2.26 7.27
CA LEU A 66 -14.36 2.46 5.86
C LEU A 66 -15.26 1.36 5.31
N PHE A 67 -15.05 0.12 5.77
CA PHE A 67 -15.90 -1.01 5.39
C PHE A 67 -17.36 -0.85 5.84
N LYS A 68 -17.65 -0.03 6.86
CA LYS A 68 -19.04 0.28 7.27
C LYS A 68 -19.80 1.14 6.26
N SER A 69 -19.08 1.86 5.39
CA SER A 69 -19.64 2.66 4.30
C SER A 69 -19.36 2.02 2.93
N ASP A 70 -19.15 0.69 2.89
CA ASP A 70 -18.86 -0.09 1.68
C ASP A 70 -17.62 0.35 0.88
N ILE A 71 -16.70 1.07 1.54
CA ILE A 71 -15.42 1.47 0.98
C ILE A 71 -14.39 0.38 1.30
N VAL A 72 -13.81 -0.18 0.25
CA VAL A 72 -12.87 -1.30 0.31
C VAL A 72 -11.48 -0.86 -0.16
N VAL A 73 -10.46 -1.58 0.28
CA VAL A 73 -9.09 -1.39 -0.22
C VAL A 73 -8.99 -1.93 -1.64
N TYR A 74 -8.61 -1.07 -2.57
CA TYR A 74 -8.35 -1.44 -3.96
C TYR A 74 -6.98 -2.10 -4.11
N ASN A 75 -6.80 -2.89 -5.17
CA ASN A 75 -5.48 -3.36 -5.55
C ASN A 75 -4.65 -2.18 -6.08
N THR A 76 -3.46 -2.00 -5.52
CA THR A 76 -2.49 -0.94 -5.83
C THR A 76 -1.19 -1.51 -6.38
N THR A 77 -1.15 -2.78 -6.76
CA THR A 77 -0.04 -3.29 -7.57
C THR A 77 -0.10 -2.68 -8.97
N ASP A 78 1.03 -2.60 -9.63
CA ASP A 78 1.07 -2.20 -11.03
C ASP A 78 0.56 -3.29 -11.99
N ALA A 79 0.73 -3.08 -13.30
CA ALA A 79 0.30 -4.01 -14.34
C ALA A 79 1.04 -5.36 -14.31
N ALA A 80 2.26 -5.41 -13.76
CA ALA A 80 3.04 -6.63 -13.58
C ALA A 80 2.75 -7.34 -12.24
N GLY A 81 1.94 -6.70 -11.38
CA GLY A 81 1.61 -7.21 -10.05
C GLY A 81 2.64 -6.86 -8.99
N GLU A 82 3.52 -5.90 -9.26
CA GLU A 82 4.57 -5.44 -8.35
C GLU A 82 3.99 -4.40 -7.37
N GLU A 83 4.49 -4.36 -6.14
CA GLU A 83 3.95 -3.46 -5.12
C GLU A 83 4.34 -2.01 -5.37
N MET A 84 3.38 -1.08 -5.16
CA MET A 84 3.65 0.36 -5.18
C MET A 84 3.72 0.98 -3.78
N PHE A 85 3.18 0.31 -2.75
CA PHE A 85 3.22 0.77 -1.36
C PHE A 85 3.94 -0.29 -0.54
N HIS A 86 5.04 0.07 0.14
CA HIS A 86 5.90 -0.92 0.79
C HIS A 86 5.89 -0.75 2.31
N PRO A 87 5.46 -1.76 3.09
CA PRO A 87 5.47 -1.71 4.56
C PRO A 87 6.87 -1.89 5.15
N PHE A 88 7.88 -2.04 4.30
CA PHE A 88 9.28 -2.23 4.63
C PHE A 88 10.16 -1.25 3.84
N ASN A 89 11.44 -1.16 4.20
CA ASN A 89 12.43 -0.42 3.43
C ASN A 89 12.79 -1.17 2.13
N PRO A 90 13.43 -0.53 1.14
CA PRO A 90 13.77 -1.15 -0.13
C PRO A 90 14.59 -2.43 0.01
N SER A 91 15.62 -2.41 0.86
CA SER A 91 16.52 -3.58 1.03
C SER A 91 15.77 -4.80 1.56
N LEU A 92 14.89 -4.62 2.56
CA LEU A 92 14.08 -5.72 3.08
C LEU A 92 13.01 -6.16 2.09
N SER A 93 12.43 -5.22 1.32
CA SER A 93 11.37 -5.53 0.35
C SER A 93 11.84 -6.49 -0.75
N ILE A 94 13.12 -6.39 -1.16
CA ILE A 94 13.71 -7.27 -2.19
C ILE A 94 14.39 -8.52 -1.62
N ASP A 95 14.60 -8.61 -0.31
CA ASP A 95 15.18 -9.80 0.31
C ASP A 95 14.12 -10.91 0.43
N ALA A 96 14.09 -11.76 -0.59
CA ALA A 96 13.16 -12.87 -0.68
C ALA A 96 13.18 -13.79 0.55
N LYS A 97 14.35 -14.05 1.14
CA LYS A 97 14.48 -14.96 2.29
C LYS A 97 13.88 -14.32 3.52
N SER A 98 14.21 -13.06 3.78
CA SER A 98 13.69 -12.31 4.92
C SER A 98 12.17 -12.14 4.83
N ILE A 99 11.64 -11.76 3.67
CA ILE A 99 10.19 -11.60 3.46
C ILE A 99 9.44 -12.93 3.67
N GLN A 100 9.96 -14.04 3.14
CA GLN A 100 9.33 -15.35 3.33
C GLN A 100 9.34 -15.83 4.78
N SER A 101 10.33 -15.39 5.57
CA SER A 101 10.40 -15.73 7.01
C SER A 101 9.38 -14.97 7.87
N LEU A 102 8.72 -13.94 7.33
CA LEU A 102 7.70 -13.16 8.03
C LEU A 102 6.33 -13.84 7.90
N ASP A 103 6.09 -14.88 8.71
CA ASP A 103 4.85 -15.68 8.67
C ASP A 103 3.57 -14.84 8.66
N TRP A 104 3.52 -13.80 9.49
CA TRP A 104 2.35 -12.91 9.57
C TRP A 104 2.12 -12.16 8.26
N TYR A 105 3.20 -11.71 7.62
CA TYR A 105 3.13 -10.92 6.39
C TYR A 105 2.67 -11.81 5.25
N VAL A 106 3.32 -12.96 5.06
CA VAL A 106 2.92 -13.97 4.06
C VAL A 106 1.45 -14.36 4.22
N LYS A 107 1.03 -14.63 5.46
CA LYS A 107 -0.35 -15.02 5.77
C LYS A 107 -1.37 -13.92 5.46
N TYR A 108 -0.99 -12.64 5.59
CA TYR A 108 -1.91 -11.52 5.44
C TYR A 108 -1.96 -10.98 4.01
N ARG A 109 -1.28 -11.65 3.05
CA ARG A 109 -1.23 -11.23 1.65
C ARG A 109 -2.17 -12.08 0.79
N PRO A 110 -3.40 -11.60 0.50
CA PRO A 110 -4.43 -12.41 -0.14
C PRO A 110 -4.14 -12.76 -1.61
N MET A 111 -3.26 -12.00 -2.27
CA MET A 111 -2.89 -12.20 -3.68
C MET A 111 -1.52 -12.86 -3.84
N GLY A 112 -0.92 -13.33 -2.74
CA GLY A 112 0.49 -13.72 -2.70
C GLY A 112 1.44 -12.53 -2.63
N ILE A 113 2.73 -12.84 -2.62
CA ILE A 113 3.83 -11.88 -2.53
C ILE A 113 4.78 -12.16 -3.69
N LYS A 114 5.10 -11.10 -4.45
CA LYS A 114 6.25 -11.09 -5.36
C LYS A 114 7.53 -10.94 -4.55
N LEU A 115 8.60 -11.59 -4.98
CA LEU A 115 9.87 -11.66 -4.25
C LEU A 115 11.00 -11.13 -5.11
N GLY A 116 12.11 -10.73 -4.48
CA GLY A 116 13.24 -10.17 -5.20
C GLY A 116 12.92 -8.79 -5.78
N LEU A 117 13.51 -8.46 -6.91
CA LEU A 117 13.27 -7.18 -7.59
C LEU A 117 11.82 -7.01 -8.06
N GLU A 118 11.13 -8.10 -8.40
CA GLU A 118 9.69 -8.06 -8.76
C GLU A 118 8.78 -7.70 -7.57
N ALA A 119 9.30 -7.66 -6.35
CA ALA A 119 8.54 -7.16 -5.20
C ALA A 119 8.29 -5.65 -5.28
N VAL A 120 9.08 -4.91 -6.07
CA VAL A 120 9.12 -3.44 -6.07
C VAL A 120 8.83 -2.89 -7.45
N SER A 121 7.69 -2.19 -7.58
CA SER A 121 7.32 -1.54 -8.83
C SER A 121 8.23 -0.36 -9.16
N VAL A 122 8.51 -0.15 -10.45
CA VAL A 122 9.09 1.10 -10.96
C VAL A 122 8.21 2.33 -10.70
N ASN A 123 6.91 2.12 -10.47
CA ASN A 123 5.95 3.17 -10.09
C ASN A 123 5.73 3.24 -8.57
N THR A 124 6.75 2.89 -7.79
CA THR A 124 6.67 2.92 -6.33
C THR A 124 6.23 4.29 -5.81
N THR A 125 5.30 4.27 -4.85
CA THR A 125 4.72 5.44 -4.18
C THR A 125 5.36 5.69 -2.82
N THR A 126 5.58 4.65 -2.00
CA THR A 126 6.12 4.81 -0.63
C THR A 126 6.96 3.62 -0.17
N PHE A 127 7.95 3.90 0.68
CA PHE A 127 8.65 2.92 1.50
C PHE A 127 8.57 3.28 2.99
N HIS A 128 8.44 2.28 3.85
CA HIS A 128 8.50 2.43 5.29
C HIS A 128 9.92 2.20 5.83
N TYR A 129 10.20 2.59 7.09
CA TYR A 129 11.49 2.36 7.76
C TYR A 129 12.74 2.90 7.03
N MET A 130 12.57 3.91 6.18
CA MET A 130 13.69 4.56 5.50
C MET A 130 14.54 5.34 6.51
N ARG A 131 15.85 5.07 6.57
CA ARG A 131 16.77 5.87 7.39
C ARG A 131 17.11 7.19 6.69
N GLY A 132 17.59 8.17 7.44
CA GLY A 132 17.90 9.49 6.87
C GLY A 132 18.87 9.44 5.68
N GLY A 133 19.90 8.58 5.73
CA GLY A 133 20.80 8.35 4.60
C GLY A 133 20.08 7.80 3.37
N ASP A 134 19.31 6.73 3.54
CA ASP A 134 18.51 6.10 2.47
C ASP A 134 17.53 7.10 1.83
N GLN A 135 16.93 7.99 2.64
CA GLN A 135 16.01 9.02 2.14
C GLN A 135 16.74 10.06 1.27
N VAL A 136 17.93 10.50 1.68
CA VAL A 136 18.75 11.44 0.92
C VAL A 136 19.22 10.81 -0.39
N GLU A 137 19.67 9.56 -0.37
CA GLU A 137 20.08 8.83 -1.57
C GLU A 137 18.91 8.61 -2.55
N ALA A 138 17.76 8.17 -2.04
CA ALA A 138 16.57 8.02 -2.88
C ALA A 138 16.12 9.36 -3.48
N TRP A 139 16.16 10.44 -2.70
CA TRP A 139 15.84 11.78 -3.20
C TRP A 139 16.82 12.24 -4.29
N ASP A 140 18.12 12.03 -4.08
CA ASP A 140 19.14 12.38 -5.06
C ASP A 140 18.95 11.61 -6.37
N TYR A 141 18.71 10.30 -6.28
CA TYR A 141 18.40 9.48 -7.45
C TYR A 141 17.15 9.98 -8.18
N LEU A 142 16.04 10.25 -7.48
CA LEU A 142 14.78 10.68 -8.10
C LEU A 142 14.85 12.07 -8.74
N THR A 143 15.72 12.95 -8.24
CA THR A 143 15.80 14.35 -8.70
C THR A 143 16.95 14.63 -9.65
N HIS A 144 18.04 13.86 -9.59
CA HIS A 144 19.26 14.12 -10.35
C HIS A 144 19.66 12.99 -11.31
N CYS A 145 19.21 11.74 -11.11
CA CYS A 145 19.39 10.71 -12.13
C CYS A 145 18.36 10.89 -13.24
N LYS A 146 18.78 11.47 -14.37
CA LYS A 146 18.01 11.41 -15.61
C LYS A 146 17.91 9.95 -16.02
N SER A 147 16.69 9.46 -16.25
CA SER A 147 16.54 8.17 -16.93
C SER A 147 17.25 8.30 -18.28
N SER A 148 18.26 7.47 -18.51
CA SER A 148 18.73 7.23 -19.86
C SER A 148 17.53 6.64 -20.59
N SER A 149 16.98 7.42 -21.54
CA SER A 149 15.96 6.94 -22.45
C SER A 149 16.48 5.64 -23.06
N ALA A 150 15.76 4.55 -22.80
CA ALA A 150 15.94 3.29 -23.52
C ALA A 150 15.48 3.49 -24.96
N THR A 151 16.29 4.20 -25.75
CA THR A 151 16.25 4.26 -27.20
C THR A 151 17.65 4.61 -27.68
N ASP A 152 18.45 3.59 -27.95
CA ASP A 152 19.43 3.68 -29.03
C ASP A 152 19.45 2.33 -29.75
N PRO A 153 18.58 2.13 -30.75
CA PRO A 153 18.71 1.02 -31.68
C PRO A 153 19.76 1.42 -32.72
N ASN A 154 20.99 0.91 -32.56
CA ASN A 154 21.85 0.67 -33.70
C ASN A 154 21.42 -0.63 -34.39
#